data_AF-A0A7W6XG40-F1
#
_entry.id   AF-A0A7W6XG40-F1
#
_cell.length_a   1.000
_cell.length_b   1.000
_cell.length_c   1.000
_cell.angle_alpha   90.00
_cell.angle_beta   90.00
_cell.angle_gamma   90.00
#
_symmetry.space_group_name_H-M   'P 1'
#
loop_
_entity.id
_entity.type
_entity.pdbx_description
1 polymer ?
#
loop_
_entity_poly.entity_id
_entity_poly.type
_entity_poly.pdbx_seq_one_letter_code
_entity_poly.pdbx_strand_id
1 'polypeptide(L)'
;MQKQALIGPANGETRKPFYRILYVQVLIGLMLGVLTGHLWPEFGAALKPFGDGFVKLVKMMIAPIVFCTIVNGINSISDSREVGRTLVKSMALFYLLTVLALLAGLAAVSLIQPGVGMHVSVSTLDPSVAAKFTKQASATGFADFMLHIIPHSFFGAFADGEVLPVLLVSILGGRW
;
A
#
# COMPACT_ATOMS: atom_id res chain seq x y z
N MET A 1 11.65 61.45 -16.31
CA MET A 1 13.04 60.96 -16.41
C MET A 1 13.26 59.97 -15.27
N GLN A 2 12.99 58.68 -15.43
CA GLN A 2 13.75 57.67 -16.18
C GLN A 2 14.96 57.14 -15.40
N LYS A 3 14.77 55.95 -14.82
CA LYS A 3 15.71 54.87 -14.44
C LYS A 3 14.88 53.88 -13.61
N GLN A 4 13.99 53.07 -14.17
CA GLN A 4 14.24 51.82 -14.90
C GLN A 4 15.47 51.01 -14.43
N ALA A 5 15.15 49.78 -14.03
CA ALA A 5 15.90 48.54 -14.23
C ALA A 5 17.15 48.31 -13.38
N LEU A 6 16.97 47.59 -12.26
CA LEU A 6 17.81 46.43 -11.92
C LEU A 6 16.89 45.30 -11.44
N ILE A 7 16.22 44.71 -12.44
CA ILE A 7 15.64 43.38 -12.36
C ILE A 7 16.85 42.44 -12.21
N GLY A 8 17.10 41.97 -10.99
CA GLY A 8 18.06 40.88 -10.77
C GLY A 8 17.63 39.66 -11.58
N PRO A 9 18.56 38.91 -12.18
CA PRO A 9 18.22 37.80 -13.06
C PRO A 9 17.33 36.81 -12.32
N ALA A 10 16.24 36.42 -13.00
CA ALA A 10 15.35 35.35 -12.58
C ALA A 10 16.19 34.17 -12.11
N ASN A 11 15.95 33.72 -10.89
CA ASN A 11 16.51 32.47 -10.37
C ASN A 11 16.35 31.40 -11.45
N GLY A 12 17.46 31.06 -12.10
CA GLY A 12 17.52 29.93 -12.99
C GLY A 12 17.26 28.71 -12.14
N GLU A 13 16.01 28.23 -12.11
CA GLU A 13 15.72 26.88 -11.67
C GLU A 13 16.51 25.96 -12.60
N THR A 14 17.73 25.60 -12.20
CA THR A 14 18.53 24.59 -12.87
C THR A 14 17.67 23.34 -12.91
N ARG A 15 17.08 23.04 -14.08
CA ARG A 15 16.22 21.87 -14.25
C ARG A 15 17.02 20.66 -13.78
N LYS A 16 16.53 19.99 -12.73
CA LYS A 16 17.18 18.79 -12.21
C LYS A 16 17.29 17.81 -13.38
N PRO A 17 18.49 17.27 -13.66
CA PRO A 17 18.66 16.38 -14.80
C PRO A 17 17.77 15.15 -14.68
N PHE A 18 17.29 14.63 -15.81
CA PHE A 18 16.26 13.59 -15.88
C PHE A 18 16.59 12.31 -15.08
N TYR A 19 17.88 11.96 -14.98
CA TYR A 19 18.37 10.81 -14.20
C TYR A 19 18.37 11.02 -12.66
N ARG A 20 18.10 12.25 -12.20
CA ARG A 20 17.93 12.59 -10.77
C ARG A 20 16.48 12.54 -10.30
N ILE A 21 15.54 12.22 -11.19
CA ILE A 21 14.12 12.08 -10.88
C ILE A 21 13.89 10.69 -10.26
N LEU A 22 13.36 10.64 -9.04
CA LEU A 22 13.22 9.40 -8.28
C LEU A 22 12.38 8.33 -9.01
N TYR A 23 11.29 8.76 -9.66
CA TYR A 23 10.46 7.85 -10.45
C TYR A 23 11.23 7.20 -11.62
N VAL A 24 12.07 7.97 -12.31
CA VAL A 24 12.92 7.46 -13.41
C VAL A 24 13.94 6.47 -12.85
N GLN A 25 14.52 6.73 -11.69
CA GLN A 25 15.43 5.81 -11.02
C GLN A 25 14.75 4.50 -10.63
N VAL A 26 13.51 4.56 -10.12
CA VAL A 26 12.72 3.36 -9.78
C VAL A 26 12.40 2.54 -11.02
N LEU A 27 12.01 3.17 -12.13
CA LEU A 27 11.78 2.46 -13.39
C LEU A 27 13.05 1.81 -13.95
N ILE A 28 14.18 2.52 -13.92
CA ILE A 28 15.48 1.96 -14.32
C ILE A 28 15.83 0.77 -13.42
N GLY A 29 15.66 0.91 -12.10
CA GLY A 29 15.88 -0.16 -11.13
C GLY A 29 15.00 -1.38 -11.37
N LEU A 30 13.72 -1.19 -11.68
CA LEU A 30 12.79 -2.26 -12.04
C LEU A 30 13.25 -2.99 -13.31
N MET A 31 13.57 -2.24 -14.37
CA MET A 31 14.03 -2.82 -15.63
C MET A 31 15.33 -3.61 -15.46
N LEU A 32 16.29 -3.06 -14.72
CA LEU A 32 17.54 -3.75 -14.39
C LEU A 32 17.30 -4.98 -13.52
N GLY A 33 16.39 -4.92 -12.55
CA GLY A 33 16.01 -6.05 -11.70
C GLY A 33 15.39 -7.20 -12.52
N VAL A 34 14.46 -6.89 -13.42
CA VAL A 34 13.85 -7.88 -14.33
C VAL A 34 14.90 -8.48 -15.26
N LEU A 35 15.76 -7.64 -15.86
CA LEU A 35 16.80 -8.11 -16.77
C LEU A 35 17.82 -9.01 -16.07
N THR A 36 18.24 -8.63 -14.86
CA THR A 36 19.17 -9.42 -14.04
C THR A 36 18.56 -10.75 -13.62
N GLY A 37 17.29 -10.76 -13.20
CA GLY A 37 16.58 -11.99 -12.83
C GLY A 37 16.38 -12.94 -14.02
N HIS A 38 16.23 -12.42 -15.23
CA HIS A 38 16.08 -13.22 -16.45
C HIS A 38 17.43 -13.76 -16.98
N LEU A 39 18.48 -12.94 -16.98
CA LEU A 39 19.80 -13.33 -17.51
C LEU A 39 20.60 -14.21 -16.53
N TRP A 40 20.47 -13.96 -15.21
CA TRP A 40 21.17 -14.69 -14.16
C TRP A 40 20.22 -15.06 -13.01
N PRO A 41 19.42 -16.13 -13.15
CA PRO A 41 18.38 -16.48 -12.18
C PRO A 41 18.93 -16.82 -10.79
N GLU A 42 20.07 -17.50 -10.70
CA GLU A 42 20.77 -17.78 -9.43
C GLU A 42 21.17 -16.49 -8.69
N PHE A 43 21.77 -15.53 -9.42
CA PHE A 43 22.17 -14.25 -8.86
C PHE A 43 20.94 -13.38 -8.50
N GLY A 44 19.90 -13.40 -9.33
CA GLY A 44 18.62 -12.74 -9.04
C GLY A 44 17.95 -13.30 -7.77
N ALA A 45 18.00 -14.61 -7.55
CA ALA A 45 17.51 -15.23 -6.32
C ALA A 45 18.35 -14.81 -5.10
N ALA A 46 19.67 -14.70 -5.25
CA ALA A 46 20.56 -14.20 -4.20
C ALA A 46 20.30 -12.74 -3.82
N LEU A 47 19.70 -11.94 -4.71
CA LEU A 47 19.29 -10.56 -4.41
C LEU A 47 17.96 -10.46 -3.64
N LYS A 48 17.21 -11.55 -3.49
CA LYS A 48 15.92 -11.57 -2.77
C LYS A 48 15.98 -10.97 -1.35
N PRO A 49 17.01 -11.21 -0.51
CA PRO A 49 17.10 -10.62 0.82
C PRO A 49 17.09 -9.08 0.80
N PHE A 50 17.60 -8.44 -0.25
CA PHE A 50 17.51 -6.98 -0.41
C PHE A 50 16.08 -6.51 -0.67
N GLY A 51 15.33 -7.26 -1.49
CA GLY A 51 13.91 -7.01 -1.73
C GLY A 51 13.07 -7.24 -0.47
N ASP A 52 13.28 -8.36 0.21
CA ASP A 52 12.60 -8.69 1.47
C ASP A 52 12.93 -7.66 2.56
N GLY A 53 14.19 -7.22 2.64
CA GLY A 53 14.63 -6.15 3.53
C GLY A 53 13.95 -4.82 3.23
N PHE A 54 13.90 -4.41 1.96
CA PHE A 54 13.19 -3.19 1.55
C PHE A 54 11.70 -3.24 1.91
N VAL A 55 11.01 -4.34 1.61
CA VAL A 55 9.59 -4.51 1.96
C VAL A 55 9.40 -4.48 3.48
N LYS A 56 10.29 -5.10 4.26
CA LYS A 56 10.23 -5.08 5.73
C LYS A 56 10.43 -3.67 6.29
N LEU A 57 11.35 -2.90 5.72
CA LEU A 57 11.58 -1.50 6.09
C LEU A 57 10.35 -0.64 5.77
N VAL A 58 9.77 -0.79 4.57
CA VAL A 58 8.53 -0.08 4.20
C VAL A 58 7.40 -0.45 5.14
N LYS A 59 7.17 -1.74 5.41
CA LYS A 59 6.13 -2.23 6.33
C LYS A 59 6.28 -1.67 7.75
N MET A 60 7.52 -1.61 8.27
CA MET A 60 7.81 -1.01 9.58
C MET A 60 7.43 0.47 9.65
N MET A 61 7.51 1.20 8.54
CA MET A 61 7.15 2.62 8.47
C MET A 61 5.64 2.86 8.31
N ILE A 62 4.87 1.88 7.83
CA ILE A 62 3.42 2.06 7.60
C ILE A 62 2.70 2.43 8.90
N ALA A 63 2.89 1.65 9.98
CA ALA A 63 2.21 1.89 11.25
C ALA A 63 2.42 3.32 11.81
N PRO A 64 3.67 3.81 12.01
CA PRO A 64 3.88 5.17 12.52
C PRO A 64 3.43 6.26 11.54
N ILE A 65 3.60 6.08 10.23
CA ILE A 65 3.15 7.06 9.23
C ILE A 65 1.62 7.19 9.27
N VAL A 66 0.89 6.08 9.31
CA VAL A 66 -0.58 6.07 9.38
C VAL A 66 -1.05 6.76 10.66
N PHE A 67 -0.45 6.43 11.81
CA PHE A 67 -0.79 7.06 13.08
C PHE A 67 -0.61 8.58 13.05
N CYS A 68 0.58 9.06 12.68
CA CYS A 68 0.84 10.49 12.59
C CYS A 68 -0.09 11.19 11.58
N THR A 69 -0.37 10.56 10.44
CA THR A 69 -1.22 11.14 9.40
C THR A 69 -2.66 11.27 9.88
N ILE A 70 -3.21 10.25 10.55
CA ILE A 70 -4.59 10.27 11.03
C ILE A 70 -4.74 11.21 12.22
N VAL A 71 -3.84 11.18 13.20
CA VAL A 71 -3.87 12.09 14.35
C VAL A 71 -3.78 13.55 13.90
N ASN A 72 -2.79 13.88 13.06
CA ASN A 72 -2.66 15.24 12.52
C ASN A 72 -3.85 15.62 11.62
N GLY A 73 -4.40 14.66 10.87
CA GLY A 73 -5.58 14.86 10.04
C GLY A 73 -6.82 15.21 10.86
N ILE A 74 -7.07 14.52 11.97
CA ILE A 74 -8.17 14.81 12.89
C ILE A 74 -7.97 16.19 13.55
N ASN A 75 -6.75 16.48 14.02
CA ASN A 75 -6.41 17.77 14.63
C ASN A 75 -6.53 18.97 13.67
N SER A 76 -6.41 18.74 12.36
CA SER A 76 -6.53 19.79 11.35
C SER A 76 -7.96 20.26 11.10
N ILE A 77 -8.97 19.48 11.54
CA ILE A 77 -10.39 19.77 11.28
C ILE A 77 -11.05 20.22 12.59
N SER A 78 -11.47 21.49 12.64
CA SER A 78 -12.06 22.08 13.85
C SER A 78 -13.49 21.61 14.14
N ASP A 79 -14.25 21.19 13.12
CA ASP A 79 -15.64 20.74 13.27
C ASP A 79 -15.76 19.22 13.15
N SER A 80 -16.17 18.56 14.25
CA SER A 80 -16.45 17.12 14.29
C SER A 80 -17.52 16.69 13.27
N ARG A 81 -18.46 17.57 12.90
CA ARG A 81 -19.50 17.29 11.88
C ARG A 81 -18.91 17.25 10.47
N GLU A 82 -17.87 18.04 10.22
CA GLU A 82 -17.17 18.06 8.94
C GLU A 82 -16.33 16.80 8.74
N VAL A 83 -15.69 16.29 9.80
CA VAL A 83 -14.97 15.00 9.79
C VAL A 83 -15.90 13.86 9.36
N GLY A 84 -17.09 13.76 9.98
CA GLY A 84 -18.06 12.72 9.65
C GLY A 84 -18.55 12.80 8.20
N ARG A 85 -18.84 14.01 7.69
CA ARG A 85 -19.27 14.18 6.29
C ARG A 85 -18.17 13.82 5.29
N THR A 86 -16.93 14.17 5.60
CA THR A 86 -15.77 13.82 4.77
C THR A 86 -15.52 12.32 4.77
N LEU A 87 -15.59 11.67 5.93
CA LEU A 87 -15.44 10.22 6.06
C LEU A 87 -16.52 9.47 5.26
N VAL A 88 -17.79 9.88 5.37
CA VAL A 88 -18.89 9.25 4.61
C VAL A 88 -18.70 9.43 3.10
N LYS A 89 -18.30 10.62 2.63
CA LYS A 89 -18.00 10.85 1.21
C LYS A 89 -16.84 9.97 0.72
N SER A 90 -15.77 9.88 1.51
CA SER A 90 -14.61 9.05 1.20
C SER A 90 -14.96 7.56 1.21
N MET A 91 -15.79 7.09 2.15
CA MET A 91 -16.25 5.70 2.18
C MET A 91 -17.12 5.38 0.97
N ALA A 92 -18.06 6.25 0.61
CA ALA A 92 -18.88 6.05 -0.59
C ALA A 92 -18.02 6.00 -1.86
N LEU A 93 -17.04 6.90 -1.99
CA LEU A 93 -16.10 6.91 -3.11
C LEU A 93 -15.22 5.66 -3.12
N PHE A 94 -14.69 5.23 -1.97
CA PHE A 94 -13.86 4.05 -1.84
C PHE A 94 -14.63 2.77 -2.23
N TYR A 95 -15.86 2.59 -1.75
CA TYR A 95 -16.70 1.46 -2.12
C TYR A 95 -17.05 1.47 -3.61
N LEU A 96 -17.47 2.61 -4.15
CA LEU A 96 -17.81 2.72 -5.57
C LEU A 96 -16.60 2.39 -6.44
N LEU A 97 -15.44 2.97 -6.16
CA LEU A 97 -14.20 2.71 -6.88
C LEU A 97 -13.77 1.24 -6.75
N THR A 98 -13.93 0.64 -5.57
CA THR A 98 -13.60 -0.77 -5.32
C THR A 98 -14.50 -1.70 -6.13
N VAL A 99 -15.82 -1.48 -6.13
CA VAL A 99 -16.75 -2.28 -6.93
C VAL A 99 -16.45 -2.15 -8.43
N LEU A 100 -16.20 -0.93 -8.91
CA LEU A 100 -15.81 -0.71 -10.30
C LEU A 100 -14.50 -1.42 -10.66
N ALA A 101 -13.49 -1.36 -9.78
CA ALA A 101 -12.22 -2.05 -9.97
C ALA A 101 -12.39 -3.59 -9.98
N LEU A 102 -13.22 -4.14 -9.08
CA LEU A 102 -13.53 -5.57 -9.04
C LEU A 102 -14.27 -6.02 -10.30
N LEU A 103 -15.25 -5.25 -10.77
CA LEU A 103 -15.99 -5.54 -12.00
C LEU A 103 -15.08 -5.49 -13.23
N ALA A 104 -14.24 -4.46 -13.34
CA ALA A 104 -13.28 -4.34 -14.43
C ALA A 104 -12.23 -5.46 -14.39
N GLY A 105 -11.71 -5.81 -13.21
CA GLY A 105 -10.79 -6.92 -13.01
C GLY A 105 -11.41 -8.27 -13.39
N LEU A 106 -12.66 -8.51 -12.97
CA LEU A 106 -13.40 -9.73 -13.32
C LEU A 106 -13.67 -9.81 -14.82
N ALA A 107 -14.07 -8.71 -15.45
CA ALA A 107 -14.25 -8.64 -16.90
C ALA A 107 -12.93 -8.90 -17.65
N ALA A 108 -11.83 -8.29 -17.22
CA ALA A 108 -10.51 -8.52 -17.81
C ALA A 108 -10.06 -9.97 -17.66
N VAL A 109 -10.24 -10.60 -16.50
CA VAL A 109 -9.95 -12.02 -16.28
C VAL A 109 -10.82 -12.90 -17.17
N SER A 110 -12.11 -12.58 -17.32
CA SER A 110 -13.01 -13.34 -18.18
C SER A 110 -12.67 -13.24 -19.67
N LEU A 111 -12.15 -12.09 -20.13
CA LEU A 111 -11.76 -11.85 -21.52
C LEU A 111 -10.37 -12.40 -21.85
N ILE A 112 -9.38 -12.14 -21.00
CA ILE A 112 -7.98 -12.53 -21.22
C ILE A 112 -7.79 -14.02 -20.87
N GLN A 113 -8.67 -14.57 -20.02
CA GLN A 113 -8.63 -15.94 -19.51
C GLN A 113 -7.20 -16.36 -19.08
N PRO A 114 -6.53 -15.60 -18.18
CA PRO A 114 -5.19 -15.93 -17.72
C PRO A 114 -5.25 -17.22 -16.89
N GLY A 115 -5.09 -18.36 -17.55
CA GLY A 115 -5.26 -19.68 -16.95
C GLY A 115 -5.51 -20.80 -17.96
N VAL A 116 -6.01 -20.48 -19.17
CA VAL A 116 -6.08 -21.48 -20.25
C VAL A 116 -4.65 -21.90 -20.64
N GLY A 117 -4.37 -23.20 -20.61
CA GLY A 117 -3.03 -23.74 -20.87
C GLY A 117 -2.15 -23.94 -19.62
N MET A 118 -2.60 -23.55 -18.42
CA MET A 118 -1.99 -24.06 -17.19
C MET A 118 -2.37 -25.54 -17.04
N HIS A 119 -1.45 -26.45 -17.37
CA HIS A 119 -1.59 -27.91 -17.20
C HIS A 119 -1.58 -28.33 -15.71
N VAL A 120 -2.38 -27.67 -14.89
CA VAL A 120 -2.54 -27.93 -13.46
C VAL A 120 -3.59 -29.03 -13.33
N SER A 121 -3.16 -30.28 -13.47
CA SER A 121 -4.03 -31.44 -13.32
C SER A 121 -4.44 -31.57 -11.85
N VAL A 122 -5.70 -31.26 -11.52
CA VAL A 122 -6.29 -31.34 -10.16
C VAL A 122 -6.04 -32.67 -9.44
N SER A 123 -5.80 -33.74 -10.19
CA SER A 123 -5.45 -35.08 -9.69
C SER A 123 -3.99 -35.25 -9.24
N THR A 124 -3.07 -34.36 -9.63
CA THR A 124 -1.66 -34.38 -9.21
C THR A 124 -1.33 -33.29 -8.18
N LEU A 125 -2.31 -32.44 -7.80
CA LEU A 125 -2.12 -31.50 -6.70
C LEU A 125 -2.27 -32.23 -5.37
N ASP A 126 -1.28 -32.07 -4.51
CA ASP A 126 -1.37 -32.55 -3.12
C ASP A 126 -2.50 -31.80 -2.39
N PRO A 127 -3.59 -32.48 -1.99
CA PRO A 127 -4.69 -31.85 -1.27
C PRO A 127 -4.25 -31.29 0.09
N SER A 128 -3.10 -31.69 0.63
CA SER A 128 -2.53 -31.13 1.86
C SER A 128 -2.12 -29.66 1.70
N VAL A 129 -1.73 -29.24 0.49
CA VAL A 129 -1.40 -27.84 0.17
C VAL A 129 -2.67 -27.00 0.15
N ALA A 130 -3.73 -27.51 -0.47
CA ALA A 130 -5.04 -26.86 -0.46
C ALA A 130 -5.63 -26.79 0.97
N ALA A 131 -5.43 -27.84 1.78
CA ALA A 131 -5.91 -27.90 3.16
C ALA A 131 -5.33 -26.80 4.07
N LYS A 132 -4.13 -26.29 3.79
CA LYS A 132 -3.55 -25.15 4.53
C LYS A 132 -4.30 -23.85 4.23
N PHE A 133 -4.67 -23.63 2.97
CA PHE A 133 -5.42 -22.44 2.56
C PHE A 133 -6.89 -22.52 2.98
N THR A 134 -7.51 -23.71 2.97
CA THR A 134 -8.90 -23.87 3.44
C THR A 134 -9.01 -23.65 4.95
N LYS A 135 -8.02 -24.07 5.75
CA LYS A 135 -7.98 -23.73 7.19
C LYS A 135 -7.84 -22.24 7.46
N GLN A 136 -7.06 -21.52 6.65
CA GLN A 136 -6.93 -20.07 6.75
C GLN A 136 -8.17 -19.32 6.23
N ALA A 137 -8.89 -19.91 5.28
CA ALA A 137 -10.18 -19.43 4.78
C ALA A 137 -11.38 -19.87 5.66
N SER A 138 -11.17 -20.75 6.64
CA SER A 138 -12.18 -21.20 7.60
C SER A 138 -12.48 -20.07 8.59
N ALA A 139 -13.24 -19.09 8.10
CA ALA A 139 -14.00 -18.09 8.84
C ALA A 139 -13.59 -17.85 10.31
N THR A 140 -12.59 -16.99 10.51
CA THR A 140 -12.71 -15.93 11.51
C THR A 140 -14.06 -15.26 11.23
N GLY A 141 -15.08 -15.59 12.02
CA GLY A 141 -16.42 -15.02 11.86
C GLY A 141 -16.38 -13.50 12.00
N PHE A 142 -17.44 -12.81 11.60
CA PHE A 142 -17.52 -11.34 11.74
C PHE A 142 -17.21 -10.86 13.17
N ALA A 143 -17.61 -11.64 14.19
CA ALA A 143 -17.30 -11.37 15.58
C ALA A 143 -15.79 -11.43 15.88
N ASP A 144 -15.08 -12.42 15.35
CA ASP A 144 -13.63 -12.59 15.54
C ASP A 144 -12.87 -11.47 14.82
N PHE A 145 -13.32 -11.05 13.64
CA PHE A 145 -12.78 -9.87 12.95
C PHE A 145 -12.97 -8.58 13.76
N MET A 146 -14.15 -8.37 14.36
CA MET A 146 -14.39 -7.19 15.21
C MET A 146 -13.51 -7.19 16.45
N LEU A 147 -13.32 -8.36 17.09
CA LEU A 147 -12.44 -8.51 18.24
C LEU A 147 -10.97 -8.25 17.88
N HIS A 148 -10.53 -8.68 16.69
CA HIS A 148 -9.18 -8.47 16.18
C HIS A 148 -8.82 -6.99 15.98
N ILE A 149 -9.82 -6.12 15.77
CA ILE A 149 -9.58 -4.67 15.66
C ILE A 149 -9.10 -4.06 16.99
N ILE A 150 -9.43 -4.70 18.12
CA ILE A 150 -9.07 -4.21 19.45
C ILE A 150 -7.69 -4.79 19.82
N PRO A 151 -6.61 -3.98 19.85
CA PRO A 151 -5.30 -4.49 20.21
C PRO A 151 -5.25 -4.84 21.69
N HIS A 152 -4.49 -5.89 22.03
CA HIS A 152 -4.25 -6.26 23.43
C HIS A 152 -3.51 -5.19 24.24
N SER A 153 -2.78 -4.28 23.57
CA SER A 153 -2.12 -3.13 24.21
C SER A 153 -1.91 -1.99 23.21
N PHE A 154 -1.75 -0.76 23.72
CA PHE A 154 -1.53 0.44 22.88
C PHE A 154 -0.31 0.29 21.95
N PHE A 155 0.81 -0.22 22.49
CA PHE A 155 2.02 -0.46 21.70
C PHE A 155 1.97 -1.75 20.88
N GLY A 156 1.13 -2.71 21.27
CA GLY A 156 0.90 -3.96 20.52
C GLY A 156 0.42 -3.71 19.10
N ALA A 157 -0.50 -2.75 18.92
CA ALA A 157 -0.97 -2.34 17.60
C ALA A 157 0.18 -1.96 16.63
N PHE A 158 1.23 -1.31 17.14
CA PHE A 158 2.39 -0.91 16.34
C PHE A 158 3.40 -2.05 16.19
N ALA A 159 3.54 -2.92 17.21
CA ALA A 159 4.45 -4.05 17.21
C ALA A 159 4.03 -5.14 16.20
N ASP A 160 2.72 -5.41 16.12
CA ASP A 160 2.15 -6.37 15.18
C ASP A 160 2.09 -5.81 13.75
N GLY A 161 2.26 -4.49 13.60
CA GLY A 161 2.29 -3.82 12.30
C GLY A 161 0.94 -3.85 11.56
N GLU A 162 -0.14 -4.12 12.27
CA GLU A 162 -1.46 -4.24 11.69
C GLU A 162 -2.13 -2.88 11.52
N VAL A 163 -2.60 -2.62 10.31
CA VAL A 163 -3.15 -1.29 9.97
C VAL A 163 -4.46 -1.00 10.72
N LEU A 164 -5.35 -1.99 10.88
CA LEU A 164 -6.67 -1.78 11.51
C LEU A 164 -6.57 -1.39 13.00
N PRO A 165 -5.83 -2.14 13.85
CA PRO A 165 -5.60 -1.73 15.24
C PRO A 165 -4.90 -0.38 15.38
N VAL A 166 -3.91 -0.08 14.51
CA VAL A 166 -3.25 1.23 14.48
C VAL A 166 -4.24 2.34 14.16
N LEU A 167 -5.15 2.13 13.19
CA LEU A 167 -6.21 3.10 12.86
C LEU A 167 -7.13 3.34 14.06
N LEU A 168 -7.56 2.29 14.77
CA LEU A 168 -8.41 2.42 15.96
C LEU A 168 -7.70 3.28 17.03
N VAL A 169 -6.45 2.95 17.35
CA VAL A 169 -5.63 3.69 18.34
C VAL A 169 -5.43 5.15 17.91
N SER A 170 -5.24 5.40 16.61
CA SER A 170 -5.07 6.75 16.07
C SER A 170 -6.32 7.61 16.22
N ILE A 171 -7.50 7.03 15.94
CA ILE A 171 -8.79 7.73 16.07
C ILE A 171 -9.11 8.03 17.54
N LEU A 172 -8.82 7.07 18.44
CA LEU A 172 -9.00 7.27 19.87
C LEU A 172 -8.00 8.30 20.43
N GLY A 173 -6.73 8.20 20.08
CA GLY A 173 -5.65 9.06 20.56
C GLY A 173 -5.66 10.47 19.99
N GLY A 174 -6.17 10.67 18.76
CA GLY A 174 -6.21 11.99 18.11
C GLY A 174 -7.21 12.99 18.70
N ARG A 175 -7.95 12.64 19.74
CA ARG A 175 -8.92 13.52 20.42
C ARG A 175 -8.56 13.86 21.88
N TRP A 176 -7.47 13.31 22.42
CA TRP A 176 -6.99 13.59 23.77
C TRP A 176 -5.84 14.60 23.77
#